data_AF-A0A0M0X437-F1
#
_entry.id   AF-A0A0M0X437-F1
#
_cell.length_a   1.000
_cell.length_b   1.000
_cell.length_c   1.000
_cell.angle_alpha   90.00
_cell.angle_beta   90.00
_cell.angle_gamma   90.00
#
_symmetry.space_group_name_H-M   'P 1'
#
loop_
_entity.id
_entity.type
_entity.pdbx_description
1 polymer ?
#
loop_
_entity_poly.entity_id
_entity_poly.type
_entity_poly.pdbx_seq_one_letter_code
_entity_poly.pdbx_strand_id
1 'polypeptide(L)'
;MKYLLQVDFTMEGPFGEEMSEAFADLAKSINEESGMIWKIWTEDATTKEAGGIYLFETKTDAEQYLTMHTERLTSFGITDIRGKIFEVNEVLSTINNAPIK
;
A
#
# COMPACT_ATOMS: atom_id res chain seq x y z
N MET A 1 -2.84 -5.04 18.08
CA MET A 1 -3.68 -4.15 17.24
C MET A 1 -2.84 -3.65 16.10
N LYS A 2 -2.96 -4.33 14.97
CA LYS A 2 -2.34 -3.92 13.70
C LYS A 2 -3.28 -2.94 12.97
N TYR A 3 -2.71 -2.11 12.11
CA TYR A 3 -3.44 -1.11 11.34
C TYR A 3 -3.30 -1.40 9.84
N LEU A 4 -4.43 -1.38 9.14
CA LEU A 4 -4.47 -1.58 7.70
C LEU A 4 -4.53 -0.21 7.02
N LEU A 5 -3.59 0.04 6.12
CA LEU A 5 -3.62 1.17 5.21
C LEU A 5 -4.03 0.65 3.84
N GLN A 6 -5.05 1.27 3.25
CA GLN A 6 -5.43 1.11 1.84
C GLN A 6 -5.01 2.37 1.10
N VAL A 7 -4.28 2.21 0.00
CA VAL A 7 -3.97 3.30 -0.94
C VAL A 7 -4.30 2.85 -2.35
N ASP A 8 -5.00 3.68 -3.11
CA ASP A 8 -5.22 3.49 -4.54
C ASP A 8 -5.21 4.84 -5.27
N PHE A 9 -4.86 4.81 -6.55
CA PHE A 9 -4.70 6.00 -7.39
C PHE A 9 -4.83 5.65 -8.88
N THR A 10 -5.12 6.66 -9.69
CA THR A 10 -5.10 6.53 -11.16
C THR A 10 -3.67 6.48 -11.67
N MET A 11 -3.37 5.53 -12.57
CA MET A 11 -2.06 5.35 -13.20
C MET A 11 -2.24 4.82 -14.63
N GLU A 12 -1.61 5.46 -15.61
CA GLU A 12 -1.72 5.05 -17.03
C GLU A 12 -0.93 3.76 -17.36
N GLY A 13 -0.02 3.37 -16.46
CA GLY A 13 0.91 2.26 -16.62
C GLY A 13 2.31 2.65 -16.10
N PRO A 14 3.25 1.70 -16.01
CA PRO A 14 3.17 0.32 -16.49
C PRO A 14 2.30 -0.60 -15.61
N PHE A 15 1.91 -1.77 -16.14
CA PHE A 15 1.12 -2.82 -15.46
C PHE A 15 1.79 -4.19 -15.60
N GLY A 16 1.44 -5.15 -14.76
CA GLY A 16 1.90 -6.53 -14.80
C GLY A 16 3.42 -6.67 -14.61
N GLU A 17 4.07 -7.38 -15.54
CA GLU A 17 5.52 -7.63 -15.48
C GLU A 17 6.33 -6.34 -15.58
N GLU A 18 5.94 -5.42 -16.47
CA GLU A 18 6.61 -4.11 -16.60
C GLU A 18 6.51 -3.29 -15.31
N MET A 19 5.38 -3.37 -14.60
CA MET A 19 5.22 -2.74 -13.29
C MET A 19 6.15 -3.37 -12.25
N SER A 20 6.28 -4.69 -12.28
CA SER A 20 7.14 -5.44 -11.36
C SER A 20 8.60 -5.08 -11.55
N GLU A 21 9.06 -4.95 -12.80
CA GLU A 21 10.42 -4.53 -13.13
C GLU A 21 10.67 -3.07 -12.72
N ALA A 22 9.76 -2.16 -13.09
CA ALA A 22 9.91 -0.73 -12.83
C ALA A 22 9.88 -0.37 -11.34
N PHE A 23 9.09 -1.09 -10.54
CA PHE A 23 8.89 -0.80 -9.12
C PHE A 23 9.57 -1.79 -8.17
N ALA A 24 10.48 -2.65 -8.65
CA ALA A 24 11.19 -3.62 -7.82
C ALA A 24 11.95 -2.98 -6.66
N ASP A 25 12.69 -1.89 -6.91
CA ASP A 25 13.46 -1.21 -5.86
C ASP A 25 12.56 -0.42 -4.90
N LEU A 26 11.44 0.10 -5.40
CA LEU A 26 10.40 0.67 -4.55
C LEU A 26 9.78 -0.39 -3.64
N ALA A 27 9.51 -1.60 -4.15
CA ALA A 27 9.00 -2.69 -3.33
C ALA A 27 9.98 -3.10 -2.21
N LYS A 28 11.29 -3.05 -2.48
CA LYS A 28 12.32 -3.32 -1.46
C LYS A 28 12.36 -2.24 -0.38
N SER A 29 12.37 -0.95 -0.76
CA SER A 29 12.47 0.14 0.21
C SER A 29 11.27 0.22 1.15
N ILE A 30 10.09 -0.22 0.71
CA ILE A 30 8.90 -0.29 1.57
C ILE A 30 9.12 -1.20 2.79
N ASN A 31 9.90 -2.27 2.66
CA ASN A 31 10.18 -3.17 3.79
C ASN A 31 11.07 -2.52 4.87
N GLU A 32 11.70 -1.38 4.57
CA GLU A 32 12.58 -0.65 5.49
C GLU A 32 11.82 0.41 6.31
N GLU A 33 10.54 0.63 6.00
CA GLU A 33 9.69 1.61 6.67
C GLU A 33 9.31 1.16 8.08
N SER A 34 9.33 2.10 9.01
CA SER A 34 8.98 1.84 10.42
C SER A 34 7.63 1.15 10.55
N GLY A 35 7.59 0.08 11.32
CA GLY A 35 6.36 -0.65 11.62
C GLY A 35 5.73 -1.37 10.42
N MET A 36 6.36 -1.42 9.26
CA MET A 36 5.84 -2.11 8.08
C MET A 36 5.93 -3.64 8.27
N ILE A 37 4.83 -4.34 7.97
CA ILE A 37 4.76 -5.81 8.07
C ILE A 37 4.73 -6.44 6.68
N TRP A 38 3.75 -6.04 5.86
CA TRP A 38 3.62 -6.52 4.48
C TRP A 38 2.76 -5.57 3.64
N LYS A 39 2.95 -5.67 2.32
CA LYS A 39 2.14 -5.01 1.29
C LYS A 39 1.58 -6.04 0.31
N ILE A 40 0.33 -5.87 -0.09
CA ILE A 40 -0.24 -6.46 -1.30
C ILE A 40 -0.29 -5.35 -2.35
N TRP A 41 0.38 -5.54 -3.48
CA TRP A 41 0.29 -4.67 -4.63
C TRP A 41 -1.04 -4.93 -5.36
N THR A 42 -1.72 -3.87 -5.77
CA THR A 42 -2.98 -3.95 -6.51
C THR A 42 -2.87 -3.18 -7.81
N GLU A 43 -3.46 -3.72 -8.87
CA GLU A 43 -3.50 -3.08 -10.19
C GLU A 43 -4.74 -3.51 -10.97
N ASP A 44 -5.27 -2.60 -11.78
CA ASP A 44 -6.30 -2.83 -12.77
C ASP A 44 -5.97 -1.99 -14.01
N ALA A 45 -5.41 -2.64 -15.04
CA ALA A 45 -5.07 -1.99 -16.30
C ALA A 45 -6.30 -1.50 -17.09
N THR A 46 -7.48 -2.05 -16.84
CA THR A 46 -8.73 -1.68 -17.53
C THR A 46 -9.27 -0.37 -17.00
N THR A 47 -9.34 -0.23 -15.68
CA THR A 47 -9.79 1.02 -15.02
C THR A 47 -8.66 2.03 -14.83
N LYS A 48 -7.41 1.63 -15.11
CA LYS A 48 -6.19 2.41 -14.93
C LYS A 48 -5.95 2.78 -13.47
N GLU A 49 -6.10 1.81 -12.60
CA GLU A 49 -5.92 1.98 -11.16
C GLU A 49 -4.77 1.12 -10.65
N ALA A 50 -3.99 1.68 -9.74
CA ALA A 50 -2.95 0.95 -9.04
C ALA A 50 -2.91 1.38 -7.57
N GLY A 51 -2.27 0.58 -6.74
CA GLY A 51 -2.23 0.88 -5.31
C GLY A 51 -1.60 -0.22 -4.47
N GLY A 52 -2.08 -0.31 -3.24
CA GLY A 52 -1.80 -1.44 -2.38
C GLY A 52 -2.55 -1.42 -1.07
N ILE A 53 -2.55 -2.59 -0.44
CA ILE A 53 -3.00 -2.82 0.92
C ILE A 53 -1.78 -3.09 1.77
N TYR A 54 -1.67 -2.42 2.90
CA TYR A 54 -0.51 -2.45 3.77
C TYR A 54 -0.95 -2.81 5.19
N LEU A 55 -0.10 -3.51 5.92
CA LEU A 55 -0.29 -3.75 7.34
C LEU A 55 0.87 -3.17 8.14
N PHE A 56 0.53 -2.37 9.14
CA PHE A 56 1.47 -1.71 10.04
C PHE A 56 1.27 -2.12 11.49
N GLU A 57 2.34 -2.01 12.27
CA GLU A 57 2.34 -2.26 13.72
C GLU A 57 1.52 -1.24 14.49
N THR A 58 1.59 0.03 14.09
CA THR A 58 0.89 1.12 14.78
C THR A 58 0.17 2.05 13.79
N LYS A 59 -0.80 2.81 14.31
CA LYS A 59 -1.51 3.84 13.55
C LYS A 59 -0.56 4.94 13.08
N THR A 60 0.36 5.33 13.96
CA THR A 60 1.32 6.40 13.70
C THR A 60 2.26 6.04 12.56
N ASP A 61 2.76 4.80 12.52
CA ASP A 61 3.59 4.31 11.41
C ASP A 61 2.81 4.36 10.07
N ALA A 62 1.56 3.90 10.07
CA ALA A 62 0.69 3.96 8.89
C ALA A 62 0.42 5.40 8.41
N GLU A 63 0.18 6.34 9.33
CA GLU A 63 -0.04 7.76 9.03
C GLU A 63 1.21 8.44 8.47
N GLN A 64 2.38 8.14 9.04
CA GLN A 64 3.67 8.65 8.56
C GLN A 64 3.97 8.12 7.15
N TYR A 65 3.80 6.80 6.94
CA TYR A 65 3.99 6.20 5.64
C TYR A 65 3.02 6.76 4.60
N LEU A 66 1.73 6.93 4.93
CA LEU A 66 0.76 7.53 4.01
C LEU A 66 1.18 8.94 3.59
N THR A 67 1.66 9.77 4.53
CA THR A 67 2.13 11.13 4.24
C THR A 67 3.30 11.11 3.27
N MET A 68 4.38 10.40 3.62
CA MET A 68 5.57 10.28 2.77
C MET A 68 5.25 9.65 1.41
N HIS A 69 4.44 8.60 1.38
CA HIS A 69 4.12 7.89 0.14
C HIS A 69 3.28 8.77 -0.79
N THR A 70 2.39 9.58 -0.25
CA THR A 70 1.60 10.55 -1.03
C THR A 70 2.51 11.60 -1.67
N GLU A 71 3.49 12.13 -0.94
CA GLU A 71 4.49 13.05 -1.50
C GLU A 71 5.32 12.39 -2.61
N ARG A 72 5.77 11.15 -2.39
CA ARG A 72 6.50 10.35 -3.38
C ARG A 72 5.69 10.15 -4.65
N LEU A 73 4.43 9.72 -4.55
CA LEU A 73 3.54 9.51 -5.70
C LEU A 73 3.26 10.83 -6.43
N THR A 74 3.08 11.92 -5.67
CA THR A 74 2.93 13.27 -6.24
C THR A 74 4.16 13.67 -7.07
N SER A 75 5.37 13.33 -6.61
CA SER A 75 6.61 13.57 -7.36
C SER A 75 6.69 12.78 -8.69
N PHE A 76 5.90 11.70 -8.82
CA PHE A 76 5.75 10.94 -10.06
C PHE A 76 4.61 11.46 -10.96
N GLY A 77 3.95 12.57 -10.57
CA GLY A 77 2.85 13.17 -11.32
C GLY A 77 1.47 12.59 -11.01
N ILE A 78 1.35 11.72 -10.00
CA ILE A 78 0.09 11.13 -9.57
C ILE A 78 -0.62 12.11 -8.64
N THR A 79 -1.90 12.41 -8.90
CA THR A 79 -2.63 13.47 -8.17
C THR A 79 -3.90 12.99 -7.47
N ASP A 80 -4.60 11.98 -7.99
CA ASP A 80 -5.81 11.41 -7.37
C ASP A 80 -5.46 10.24 -6.42
N ILE A 81 -4.72 10.55 -5.35
CA ILE A 81 -4.27 9.55 -4.37
C ILE A 81 -5.30 9.43 -3.26
N ARG A 82 -5.82 8.23 -3.05
CA ARG A 82 -6.87 7.93 -2.08
C ARG A 82 -6.32 7.02 -1.01
N GLY A 83 -6.25 7.50 0.23
CA GLY A 83 -5.72 6.78 1.39
C GLY A 83 -6.75 6.60 2.50
N LYS A 84 -6.85 5.40 3.07
CA LYS A 84 -7.70 5.11 4.24
C LYS A 84 -6.96 4.23 5.24
N ILE A 85 -7.11 4.54 6.53
CA ILE A 85 -6.50 3.77 7.62
C ILE A 85 -7.61 3.18 8.49
N PHE A 86 -7.51 1.89 8.78
CA PHE A 86 -8.44 1.14 9.61
C PHE A 86 -7.69 0.39 10.70
N GLU A 87 -8.32 0.23 11.87
CA GLU A 87 -7.90 -0.77 12.84
C GLU A 87 -8.34 -2.15 12.35
N VAL A 88 -7.46 -3.15 12.46
CA VAL A 88 -7.78 -4.52 12.05
C VAL A 88 -8.56 -5.23 13.15
N ASN A 89 -9.73 -5.77 12.81
CA ASN A 89 -10.43 -6.73 13.66
C ASN A 89 -9.73 -8.09 13.56
N GLU A 90 -8.76 -8.33 14.44
CA GLU A 90 -7.86 -9.50 14.37
C GLU A 90 -8.60 -10.85 14.48
N VAL A 91 -9.67 -10.93 15.28
CA VAL A 91 -10.45 -12.17 15.45
C VAL A 91 -11.17 -12.56 14.16
N LEU A 92 -11.94 -11.65 13.57
CA LEU A 92 -12.66 -11.91 12.31
C LEU A 92 -11.67 -12.15 11.17
N SER A 93 -10.59 -11.38 11.12
CA SER A 93 -9.55 -11.52 10.10
C SER A 93 -8.85 -12.87 10.17
N THR A 94 -8.60 -13.39 11.38
CA THR A 94 -8.02 -14.72 11.57
C THR A 94 -8.95 -15.83 11.08
N ILE A 95 -10.27 -15.73 11.33
CA ILE A 95 -11.27 -16.68 10.82
C ILE A 95 -11.21 -16.74 9.28
N ASN A 96 -10.98 -15.60 8.64
CA ASN A 96 -10.86 -15.49 7.18
C ASN A 96 -9.41 -15.56 6.66
N ASN A 97 -8.48 -16.15 7.43
CA ASN A 97 -7.10 -16.45 7.03
C ASN A 97 -6.26 -15.22 6.63
N ALA A 98 -6.58 -14.03 7.13
CA ALA A 98 -5.79 -12.84 6.85
C ALA A 98 -4.34 -13.04 7.33
N PRO A 99 -3.33 -12.55 6.59
CA PRO A 99 -1.92 -12.69 6.93
C PRO A 99 -1.49 -11.70 8.03
N ILE A 100 -2.19 -11.67 9.16
CA ILE A 100 -2.00 -10.66 10.24
C ILE A 100 -1.09 -11.15 11.38
N LYS A 101 -0.45 -12.31 11.19
CA LYS A 101 0.42 -12.97 12.18
C LYS A 101 1.89 -12.66 11.93
#